data_AF-A0A3N7YZY4-F1
#
_entry.id   AF-A0A3N7YZY4-F1
#
_cell.length_a   1.000
_cell.length_b   1.000
_cell.length_c   1.000
_cell.angle_alpha   90.00
_cell.angle_beta   90.00
_cell.angle_gamma   90.00
#
_symmetry.space_group_name_H-M   'P 1'
#
loop_
_entity.id
_entity.type
_entity.pdbx_description
1 polymer ?
#
loop_
_entity_poly.entity_id
_entity_poly.type
_entity_poly.pdbx_seq_one_letter_code
_entity_poly.pdbx_strand_id
1 'polypeptide(L)'
;MRRDGLLLERRPYHAPSTRRHDGRFAVDRSNVSWRSDDFEFCCDHGTPLRFVFALDCCDREAISWATTMGGYTGDMVRDVMLHAVENRLLRRTAN
;
A
#
# COMPACT_ATOMS: atom_id res chain seq x y z
N MET A 1 20.10 -6.90 20.91
CA MET A 1 19.67 -7.65 19.71
C MET A 1 20.79 -8.47 19.09
N ARG A 2 21.81 -7.86 18.44
CA ARG A 2 22.93 -8.61 17.80
C ARG A 2 23.87 -9.30 18.79
N ARG A 3 24.11 -8.66 19.94
CA ARG A 3 24.98 -9.19 21.01
C ARG A 3 24.31 -10.28 21.85
N ASP A 4 22.97 -10.28 21.88
CA ASP A 4 22.15 -11.20 22.68
C ASP A 4 21.67 -12.41 21.88
N GLY A 5 22.17 -12.61 20.65
CA GLY A 5 21.77 -13.72 19.78
C GLY A 5 20.32 -13.68 19.28
N LEU A 6 19.63 -12.53 19.41
CA LEU A 6 18.22 -12.36 19.05
C LEU A 6 18.00 -11.87 17.61
N LEU A 7 19.01 -11.98 16.74
CA LEU A 7 18.79 -11.69 15.33
C LEU A 7 18.22 -12.93 14.65
N LEU A 8 17.18 -12.72 13.83
CA LEU A 8 16.75 -13.72 12.88
C LEU A 8 17.91 -14.05 11.95
N GLU A 9 18.10 -15.34 11.67
CA GLU A 9 19.04 -15.80 10.67
C GLU A 9 18.81 -15.06 9.35
N ARG A 10 19.89 -14.60 8.72
CA ARG A 10 19.80 -13.84 7.48
C ARG A 10 19.24 -14.78 6.42
N ARG A 11 17.97 -14.58 6.07
CA ARG A 11 17.26 -15.39 5.08
C ARG A 11 18.13 -15.48 3.81
N PRO A 12 18.45 -16.69 3.31
CA PRO A 12 19.21 -16.82 2.07
C PRO A 12 18.46 -16.08 0.96
N TYR A 13 19.21 -15.37 0.11
CA TYR A 13 18.65 -14.69 -1.04
C TYR A 13 17.94 -15.72 -1.91
N HIS A 14 16.60 -15.72 -1.88
CA HIS A 14 15.83 -16.56 -2.78
C HIS A 14 16.03 -16.02 -4.19
N ALA A 15 16.41 -16.89 -5.12
CA ALA A 15 16.37 -16.55 -6.53
C ALA A 15 14.97 -15.98 -6.85
N PRO A 16 14.87 -14.88 -7.62
CA PRO A 16 13.59 -14.35 -8.04
C PRO A 16 12.75 -15.47 -8.64
N SER A 17 11.52 -15.63 -8.14
CA SER A 17 10.57 -16.59 -8.68
C SER A 17 10.38 -16.33 -10.18
N THR A 18 10.74 -17.30 -11.02
CA THR A 18 10.43 -17.27 -12.46
C THR A 18 8.97 -17.62 -12.74
N ARG A 19 8.23 -18.06 -11.71
CA ARG A 19 6.81 -18.39 -11.82
C ARG A 19 6.03 -17.10 -12.04
N ARG A 20 5.33 -17.01 -13.17
CA ARG A 20 4.33 -15.97 -13.38
C ARG A 20 3.25 -16.11 -12.31
N HIS A 21 2.95 -15.01 -11.64
CA HIS A 21 1.83 -14.96 -10.71
C HIS A 21 0.55 -14.79 -11.53
N ASP A 22 -0.09 -15.91 -11.89
CA ASP A 22 -1.41 -15.92 -12.55
C ASP A 22 -2.56 -15.68 -11.56
N GLY A 23 -2.23 -15.15 -10.38
CA GLY A 23 -3.21 -14.82 -9.35
C GLY A 23 -4.12 -13.69 -9.83
N ARG A 24 -5.41 -14.00 -10.00
CA ARG A 24 -6.42 -12.97 -10.27
C ARG A 24 -6.81 -12.30 -8.97
N PHE A 25 -6.32 -11.08 -8.78
CA PHE A 25 -6.71 -10.22 -7.65
C PHE A 25 -7.80 -9.20 -8.01
N ALA A 26 -8.12 -9.08 -9.30
CA ALA A 26 -9.18 -8.19 -9.76
C ALA A 26 -10.55 -8.82 -9.53
N VAL A 27 -11.47 -8.01 -8.99
CA VAL A 27 -12.88 -8.36 -8.79
C VAL A 27 -13.73 -7.76 -9.90
N ASP A 28 -14.91 -8.34 -10.18
CA ASP A 28 -15.76 -7.91 -11.31
C ASP A 28 -16.61 -6.67 -11.02
N ARG A 29 -16.66 -6.20 -9.77
CA ARG A 29 -17.45 -5.04 -9.37
C ARG A 29 -16.64 -4.12 -8.46
N SER A 30 -16.74 -2.81 -8.72
CA SER A 30 -16.14 -1.77 -7.87
C SER A 30 -16.74 -1.81 -6.45
N ASN A 31 -15.93 -1.39 -5.47
CA ASN A 31 -16.27 -1.35 -4.04
C ASN A 31 -16.61 -2.70 -3.39
N VAL A 32 -16.13 -3.81 -3.98
CA VAL A 32 -16.22 -5.15 -3.37
C VAL A 32 -14.95 -5.52 -2.60
N SER A 33 -13.79 -5.10 -3.10
CA SER A 33 -12.51 -5.34 -2.46
C SER A 33 -11.59 -4.16 -2.72
N TRP A 34 -10.97 -3.65 -1.67
CA TRP A 34 -9.93 -2.62 -1.75
C TRP A 34 -8.61 -3.19 -1.26
N ARG A 35 -7.51 -2.68 -1.81
CA ARG A 35 -6.15 -3.00 -1.37
C ARG A 35 -5.44 -1.74 -0.92
N SER A 36 -4.70 -1.85 0.17
CA SER A 36 -3.63 -0.90 0.47
C SER A 36 -2.29 -1.46 0.08
N ASP A 37 -1.43 -0.59 -0.41
CA ASP A 37 -0.03 -0.89 -0.66
C ASP A 37 0.80 0.39 -0.52
N ASP A 38 2.10 0.22 -0.55
CA ASP A 38 3.07 1.30 -0.44
C ASP A 38 4.20 1.16 -1.45
N PHE A 39 4.77 2.28 -1.87
CA PHE A 39 6.01 2.28 -2.63
C PHE A 39 6.87 3.51 -2.32
N GLU A 40 8.16 3.35 -2.56
CA GLU A 40 9.16 4.40 -2.38
C GLU A 40 9.83 4.70 -3.72
N PHE A 41 10.03 5.98 -4.01
CA PHE A 41 10.95 6.41 -5.07
C PHE A 41 11.74 7.63 -4.62
N CYS A 42 12.92 7.83 -5.22
CA CYS A 42 13.74 9.01 -4.95
C CYS A 42 13.48 10.09 -6.00
N CYS A 43 13.28 11.33 -5.55
CA CYS A 43 13.31 12.49 -6.43
C CYS A 43 14.75 12.83 -6.83
N ASP A 44 14.94 13.79 -7.76
CA ASP A 44 16.26 14.18 -8.28
C ASP A 44 17.28 14.57 -7.20
N HIS A 45 16.82 15.03 -6.04
CA HIS A 45 17.65 15.40 -4.90
C HIS A 45 18.08 14.21 -4.02
N GLY A 46 17.71 12.97 -4.41
CA GLY A 46 18.08 11.74 -3.71
C GLY A 46 17.25 11.42 -2.46
N THR A 47 16.36 12.32 -2.03
CA THR A 47 15.50 12.08 -0.87
C THR A 47 14.38 11.10 -1.23
N PRO A 48 14.20 10.00 -0.46
CA PRO A 48 13.14 9.04 -0.71
C PRO A 48 11.78 9.64 -0.34
N LEU A 49 10.87 9.61 -1.31
CA LEU A 49 9.46 9.92 -1.13
C LEU A 49 8.68 8.60 -1.09
N ARG A 50 7.90 8.45 -0.02
CA ARG A 50 7.14 7.25 0.29
C ARG A 50 5.65 7.53 0.12
N PHE A 51 4.97 6.67 -0.63
CA PHE A 51 3.53 6.73 -0.89
C PHE A 51 2.84 5.59 -0.16
N VAL A 52 1.68 5.86 0.43
CA VAL A 52 0.73 4.83 0.88
C VAL A 52 -0.62 5.18 0.30
N PHE A 53 -1.33 4.19 -0.23
CA PHE A 53 -2.60 4.41 -0.92
C PHE A 53 -3.57 3.26 -0.67
N ALA A 54 -4.85 3.55 -0.87
CA ALA A 54 -5.90 2.55 -1.01
C ALA A 54 -6.44 2.59 -2.43
N LEU A 55 -6.53 1.44 -3.09
CA LEU A 55 -7.08 1.29 -4.45
C LEU A 55 -8.26 0.34 -4.50
N ASP A 56 -9.12 0.53 -5.50
CA ASP A 56 -10.19 -0.39 -5.84
C ASP A 56 -9.65 -1.55 -6.69
N CYS A 57 -9.90 -2.80 -6.27
CA CYS A 57 -9.40 -3.97 -6.98
C CYS A 57 -10.05 -4.19 -8.36
N CYS A 58 -11.18 -3.56 -8.65
CA CYS A 58 -11.91 -3.71 -9.92
C CYS A 58 -11.23 -2.94 -11.06
N ASP A 59 -11.04 -1.63 -10.86
CA ASP A 59 -10.57 -0.68 -11.88
C ASP A 59 -9.15 -0.16 -11.62
N ARG A 60 -8.54 -0.54 -10.48
CA ARG A 60 -7.24 -0.06 -10.02
C ARG A 60 -7.20 1.44 -9.78
N GLU A 61 -8.35 2.09 -9.57
CA GLU A 61 -8.43 3.49 -9.19
C GLU A 61 -7.87 3.68 -7.78
N ALA A 62 -6.91 4.61 -7.61
CA ALA A 62 -6.46 5.05 -6.30
C ALA A 62 -7.55 5.93 -5.66
N ILE A 63 -8.17 5.42 -4.61
CA ILE A 63 -9.31 6.05 -3.93
C ILE A 63 -8.83 7.18 -3.00
N SER A 64 -7.71 6.96 -2.32
CA SER A 64 -7.05 7.90 -1.42
C SER A 64 -5.57 7.54 -1.29
N TRP A 65 -4.75 8.53 -0.94
CA TRP A 65 -3.31 8.36 -0.78
C TRP A 65 -2.71 9.44 0.12
N ALA A 66 -1.54 9.15 0.68
CA ALA A 66 -0.72 10.09 1.45
C ALA A 66 0.76 9.91 1.10
N THR A 67 1.55 10.95 1.35
CA THR A 67 3.00 10.93 1.11
C THR A 67 3.78 11.36 2.33
N THR A 68 4.99 10.81 2.48
CA THR A 68 5.92 11.19 3.54
C THR A 68 7.36 11.07 3.06
N MET A 69 8.22 11.98 3.53
CA MET A 69 9.67 11.89 3.34
C MET A 69 10.33 11.08 4.47
N GLY A 70 9.59 10.85 5.57
CA GLY A 70 9.98 10.02 6.71
C GLY A 70 9.35 8.63 6.65
N GLY A 71 9.21 7.95 7.79
CA GLY A 71 8.48 6.68 7.87
C GLY A 71 6.96 6.86 7.84
N TYR A 72 6.24 5.76 7.61
CA TYR A 72 4.78 5.72 7.78
C TYR A 72 4.42 5.68 9.26
N THR A 73 3.41 6.45 9.65
CA THR A 73 2.75 6.32 10.95
C THR A 73 1.46 5.51 10.81
N GLY A 74 1.03 4.87 11.89
CA GLY A 74 -0.28 4.20 11.90
C GLY A 74 -1.44 5.16 11.61
N ASP A 75 -1.32 6.42 12.06
CA ASP A 75 -2.30 7.47 11.78
C ASP A 75 -2.39 7.77 10.27
N MET A 76 -1.26 7.86 9.55
CA MET A 76 -1.28 8.05 8.09
C MET A 76 -2.04 6.94 7.38
N VAL A 77 -1.79 5.68 7.74
CA VAL A 77 -2.48 4.54 7.14
C VAL A 77 -3.97 4.57 7.48
N ARG A 78 -4.32 4.86 8.73
CA ARG A 78 -5.72 4.99 9.17
C ARG A 78 -6.45 6.07 8.39
N ASP A 79 -5.84 7.24 8.23
CA ASP A 79 -6.45 8.40 7.57
C ASP A 79 -6.65 8.14 6.08
N VAL A 80 -5.71 7.45 5.41
CA VAL A 80 -5.89 6.97 4.03
C VAL A 80 -7.11 6.05 3.93
N MET A 81 -7.24 5.08 4.83
CA MET A 81 -8.39 4.16 4.83
C MET A 81 -9.72 4.88 5.09
N LEU A 82 -9.75 5.82 6.04
CA LEU A 82 -10.93 6.62 6.35
C LEU A 82 -11.36 7.46 5.14
N HIS A 83 -10.42 8.16 4.51
CA HIS A 83 -10.70 8.93 3.30
C HIS A 83 -11.18 8.06 2.14
N ALA A 84 -10.70 6.82 2.01
CA ALA A 84 -11.20 5.89 0.99
C ALA A 84 -12.68 5.57 1.20
N VAL A 85 -13.07 5.28 2.45
CA VAL A 85 -14.47 5.04 2.84
C VAL A 85 -15.33 6.27 2.57
N GLU A 86 -14.86 7.45 2.98
CA GLU A 86 -15.57 8.71 2.76
C GLU A 86 -15.82 8.98 1.28
N ASN A 87 -14.80 8.82 0.45
CA ASN A 87 -14.87 9.09 -0.98
C ASN A 87 -15.86 8.17 -1.71
N ARG A 88 -15.92 6.88 -1.34
CA ARG A 88 -16.73 5.88 -2.06
C ARG A 88 -18.12 5.67 -1.49
N LEU A 89 -18.27 5.73 -0.16
CA LEU A 89 -19.51 5.33 0.52
C LEU A 89 -20.28 6.51 1.12
N LEU A 90 -19.60 7.58 1.53
CA LEU A 90 -20.25 8.71 2.19
C LEU A 90 -20.54 9.89 1.24
N ARG A 91 -19.74 10.08 0.18
CA ARG A 91 -20.02 11.12 -0.83
C ARG A 91 -21.15 10.77 -1.80
N ARG A 92 -21.57 9.51 -1.89
CA ARG A 92 -22.66 9.06 -2.77
C ARG A 92 -24.06 9.16 -2.14
N THR A 93 -24.15 9.26 -0.82
CA THR A 93 -25.43 9.37 -0.07
C THR A 93 -25.87 10.81 0.16
N ALA A 94 -25.07 11.80 -0.24
CA ALA A 94 -25.32 13.22 -0.03
C ALA A 94 -25.83 13.97 -1.28
N ASN A 95 -26.23 13.25 -2.34
CA ASN A 95 -26.77 13.83 -3.58
C ASN A 95 -28.06 13.12 -3.99
#